data_AF-A0A349YR01-F1
#
_entry.id   AF-A0A349YR01-F1
#
_cell.length_a   1.000
_cell.length_b   1.000
_cell.length_c   1.000
_cell.angle_alpha   90.00
_cell.angle_beta   90.00
_cell.angle_gamma   90.00
#
_symmetry.space_group_name_H-M   'P 1'
#
loop_
_entity.id
_entity.type
_entity.pdbx_description
1 polymer ?
#
loop_
_entity_poly.entity_id
_entity_poly.type
_entity_poly.pdbx_seq_one_letter_code
_entity_poly.pdbx_strand_id
1 'polypeptide(L)'
;MNERKRLIGLLSEAPCDYMTLGKVLYKHVIVKIADYLLEHSVIIPPVKIGDTVYGISRGVIIPIIVDKILYSNDGIDFLGRNEQHFGRSFIHIDVNNGFGIEWYATKAEAEKALKGGTEQ
;
A
#
# COMPACT_ATOMS: atom_id res chain seq x y z
N MET A 1 11.07 2.00 -5.71
CA MET A 1 10.31 2.50 -6.89
C MET A 1 9.95 3.96 -6.63
N ASN A 2 10.24 4.90 -7.54
CA ASN A 2 9.90 6.32 -7.33
C ASN A 2 8.36 6.47 -7.28
N GLU A 3 7.85 7.17 -6.26
CA GLU A 3 6.43 7.41 -6.00
C GLU A 3 5.66 7.92 -7.22
N ARG A 4 6.29 8.78 -8.02
CA ARG A 4 5.78 9.24 -9.32
C ARG A 4 5.47 8.11 -10.30
N LYS A 5 6.38 7.13 -10.42
CA LYS A 5 6.18 5.98 -11.32
C LYS A 5 5.02 5.10 -10.83
N ARG A 6 4.86 4.95 -9.51
CA ARG A 6 3.76 4.21 -8.92
C ARG A 6 2.42 4.89 -9.21
N LEU A 7 2.34 6.21 -9.01
CA LEU A 7 1.12 6.98 -9.27
C LEU A 7 0.73 6.93 -10.76
N ILE A 8 1.69 7.10 -11.66
CA ILE A 8 1.44 6.96 -13.10
C ILE A 8 0.91 5.57 -13.44
N GLY A 9 1.48 4.51 -12.85
CA GLY A 9 1.01 3.14 -13.02
C GLY A 9 -0.45 2.98 -12.59
N LEU A 10 -0.79 3.44 -11.38
CA LEU A 10 -2.14 3.43 -10.83
C LEU A 10 -3.15 4.15 -11.75
N LEU A 11 -2.81 5.36 -12.19
CA LEU A 11 -3.68 6.15 -13.07
C LEU A 11 -3.82 5.54 -14.47
N SER A 12 -2.82 4.76 -14.92
CA SER A 12 -2.86 4.08 -16.22
C SER A 12 -3.78 2.85 -16.22
N GLU A 13 -4.02 2.25 -15.05
CA GLU A 13 -4.96 1.13 -14.87
C GLU A 13 -6.42 1.59 -14.85
N ALA A 14 -6.69 2.90 -14.74
CA ALA A 14 -8.03 3.43 -14.72
C ALA A 14 -8.78 3.08 -16.02
N PRO A 15 -10.02 2.58 -15.94
CA PRO A 15 -10.85 2.36 -17.11
C PRO A 15 -11.24 3.72 -17.69
N CYS A 16 -10.48 4.19 -18.66
CA CYS A 16 -10.78 5.41 -19.39
C CYS A 16 -11.34 5.05 -20.76
N ASP A 17 -12.36 5.78 -21.19
CA ASP A 17 -12.87 5.65 -22.55
C ASP A 17 -11.82 6.19 -23.53
N TYR A 18 -11.02 5.26 -24.08
CA TYR A 18 -9.98 5.54 -25.06
C TYR A 18 -10.52 6.23 -26.33
N MET A 19 -11.84 6.24 -26.54
CA MET A 19 -12.45 6.86 -27.72
C MET A 19 -12.40 8.40 -27.70
N THR A 20 -12.15 9.06 -26.57
CA THR A 20 -12.18 10.53 -26.48
C THR A 20 -10.80 11.21 -26.54
N LEU A 21 -9.73 10.51 -26.12
CA LEU A 21 -8.37 11.05 -26.08
C LEU A 21 -7.42 10.03 -26.72
N GLY A 22 -6.83 10.35 -27.88
CA GLY A 22 -5.86 9.48 -28.53
C GLY A 22 -4.75 9.04 -27.55
N LYS A 23 -4.26 7.80 -27.68
CA LYS A 23 -3.35 7.11 -26.74
C LYS A 23 -2.14 7.93 -26.27
N VAL A 24 -1.59 8.79 -27.14
CA VAL A 24 -0.46 9.67 -26.82
C VAL A 24 -0.88 10.80 -25.88
N LEU A 25 -2.02 11.45 -26.17
CA LEU A 25 -2.57 12.53 -25.37
C LEU A 25 -2.98 12.02 -23.98
N TYR A 26 -3.58 10.83 -23.91
CA TYR A 26 -3.95 10.17 -22.65
C TYR A 26 -2.75 9.98 -21.71
N LYS A 27 -1.64 9.45 -22.21
CA LYS A 27 -0.41 9.31 -21.41
C LYS A 27 0.12 10.64 -20.90
N HIS A 28 0.05 11.69 -21.72
CA HIS A 28 0.51 13.01 -21.33
C HIS A 28 -0.36 13.63 -20.22
N VAL A 29 -1.68 13.41 -20.29
CA VAL A 29 -2.63 13.83 -19.26
C VAL A 29 -2.38 13.10 -17.93
N ILE A 30 -2.18 11.77 -17.94
CA ILE A 30 -1.85 11.01 -16.72
C ILE A 30 -0.60 11.57 -16.04
N VAL A 31 0.44 11.85 -16.83
CA VAL A 31 1.69 12.39 -16.29
C VAL A 31 1.46 13.73 -15.62
N LYS A 32 0.71 14.65 -16.25
CA LYS A 32 0.37 15.95 -15.65
C LYS A 32 -0.47 15.83 -14.38
N ILE A 33 -1.44 14.91 -14.35
CA ILE A 33 -2.25 14.66 -13.15
C ILE A 33 -1.36 14.11 -12.03
N ALA A 34 -0.45 13.17 -12.35
CA ALA A 34 0.46 12.62 -11.36
C ALA A 34 1.38 13.69 -10.77
N ASP A 35 1.94 14.55 -11.62
CA ASP A 35 2.80 15.66 -11.19
C ASP A 35 2.02 16.65 -10.30
N TYR A 36 0.80 17.05 -10.72
CA TYR A 36 -0.06 17.94 -9.93
C TYR A 36 -0.38 17.38 -8.54
N LEU A 37 -0.75 16.11 -8.43
CA LEU A 37 -1.08 15.49 -7.14
C LEU A 37 0.12 15.46 -6.18
N LEU A 38 1.32 15.14 -6.71
CA LEU A 38 2.55 15.12 -5.91
C LEU A 38 2.98 16.53 -5.48
N GLU A 39 2.86 17.53 -6.36
CA GLU A 39 3.11 18.94 -6.03
C GLU A 39 2.20 19.44 -4.90
N HIS A 40 1.00 18.88 -4.78
CA HIS A 40 0.04 19.20 -3.72
C HIS A 40 0.10 18.23 -2.53
N SER A 41 1.19 17.47 -2.39
CA SER A 41 1.44 16.59 -1.23
C SER A 41 0.35 15.54 -0.99
N VAL A 42 -0.31 15.09 -2.06
CA VAL A 42 -1.25 13.97 -1.97
C VAL A 42 -0.48 12.70 -1.62
N ILE A 43 -0.79 12.13 -0.47
CA ILE A 43 -0.17 10.90 0.00
C ILE A 43 -0.82 9.72 -0.73
N ILE A 44 0.00 8.92 -1.41
CA ILE A 44 -0.45 7.72 -2.09
C ILE A 44 -0.23 6.54 -1.13
N PRO A 45 -1.27 5.76 -0.79
CA PRO A 45 -1.09 4.58 0.04
C PRO A 45 -0.04 3.63 -0.55
N PRO A 46 0.78 2.97 0.29
CA PRO A 46 1.79 2.06 -0.22
C PRO A 46 1.26 0.74 -0.76
N VAL A 47 -0.01 0.45 -0.52
CA VAL A 47 -0.71 -0.78 -0.87
C VAL A 47 -2.09 -0.45 -1.45
N LYS A 48 -2.67 -1.39 -2.20
CA LYS A 48 -4.04 -1.32 -2.72
C LYS A 48 -4.96 -2.24 -1.89
N ILE A 49 -6.26 -1.96 -1.94
CA ILE A 49 -7.26 -2.90 -1.43
C ILE A 49 -7.15 -4.22 -2.21
N GLY A 50 -7.15 -5.34 -1.48
CA GLY A 50 -6.95 -6.69 -2.00
C GLY A 50 -5.49 -7.15 -1.98
N ASP A 51 -4.52 -6.25 -1.79
CA ASP A 51 -3.12 -6.65 -1.65
C ASP A 51 -2.93 -7.48 -0.37
N THR A 52 -1.99 -8.42 -0.43
CA THR A 52 -1.53 -9.15 0.75
C THR A 52 -0.24 -8.52 1.26
N VAL A 53 -0.26 -8.04 2.50
CA VAL A 53 0.92 -7.61 3.24
C VAL A 53 1.33 -8.69 4.23
N TYR A 54 2.52 -8.57 4.81
CA TYR A 54 3.09 -9.56 5.71
C TYR A 54 3.42 -8.91 7.04
N GLY A 55 2.55 -9.13 8.03
CA GLY A 55 2.78 -8.68 9.41
C GLY A 55 3.77 -9.59 10.12
N ILE A 56 4.50 -9.06 11.10
CA ILE A 56 5.30 -9.81 12.05
C ILE A 56 4.63 -9.71 13.41
N SER A 57 4.22 -10.85 13.97
CA SER A 57 3.62 -10.91 15.29
C SER A 57 4.23 -12.06 16.07
N ARG A 58 4.78 -11.76 17.25
CA ARG A 58 5.41 -12.75 18.16
C ARG A 58 6.41 -13.68 17.44
N GLY A 59 7.23 -13.10 16.57
CA GLY A 59 8.25 -13.83 15.82
C GLY A 59 7.73 -14.68 14.64
N VAL A 60 6.46 -14.54 14.28
CA VAL A 60 5.82 -15.26 13.16
C VAL A 60 5.37 -14.28 12.09
N ILE A 61 5.63 -14.62 10.83
CA ILE A 61 5.16 -13.86 9.67
C ILE A 61 3.75 -14.33 9.30
N ILE A 62 2.83 -13.38 9.21
CA ILE A 62 1.40 -13.60 8.99
C ILE A 62 0.95 -12.83 7.74
N PRO A 63 0.31 -13.48 6.75
CA PRO A 63 -0.23 -12.77 5.59
C PRO A 63 -1.50 -12.02 6.01
N ILE A 64 -1.67 -10.76 5.63
CA ILE A 64 -2.83 -9.95 5.96
C ILE A 64 -3.36 -9.32 4.69
N ILE A 65 -4.64 -9.57 4.38
CA ILE A 65 -5.28 -9.00 3.19
C ILE A 65 -5.80 -7.61 3.54
N VAL A 66 -5.43 -6.60 2.76
CA VAL A 66 -5.88 -5.22 2.91
C VAL A 66 -7.33 -5.11 2.44
N ASP A 67 -8.29 -4.88 3.34
CA ASP A 67 -9.70 -4.76 2.97
C ASP A 67 -10.15 -3.29 2.86
N LYS A 68 -9.59 -2.39 3.67
CA LYS A 68 -9.94 -0.97 3.68
C LYS A 68 -8.73 -0.09 3.92
N ILE A 69 -8.72 1.08 3.29
CA ILE A 69 -7.76 2.16 3.56
C ILE A 69 -8.53 3.30 4.21
N LEU A 70 -8.01 3.79 5.33
CA LEU A 70 -8.59 4.85 6.14
C LEU A 70 -7.71 6.09 6.04
N TYR A 71 -8.34 7.24 5.79
CA TYR A 71 -7.67 8.54 5.78
C TYR A 71 -8.17 9.34 6.98
N SER A 72 -7.24 9.85 7.79
CA SER A 72 -7.52 10.68 8.95
C SER A 72 -6.57 11.89 8.98
N ASN A 73 -6.76 12.78 9.95
CA ASN A 73 -5.82 13.88 10.18
C ASN A 73 -4.45 13.39 10.64
N ASP A 74 -4.38 12.18 11.21
CA ASP A 74 -3.15 11.58 11.73
C ASP A 74 -2.37 10.81 10.65
N GLY A 75 -2.98 10.61 9.47
CA GLY A 75 -2.34 9.99 8.32
C GLY A 75 -3.21 8.95 7.63
N ILE A 76 -2.57 7.87 7.19
CA ILE A 76 -3.22 6.75 6.49
C ILE A 76 -3.01 5.49 7.31
N ASP A 77 -4.12 4.81 7.61
CA ASP A 77 -4.11 3.45 8.15
C ASP A 77 -4.78 2.51 7.15
N PHE A 78 -4.58 1.21 7.33
CA PHE A 78 -5.43 0.24 6.68
C PHE A 78 -5.96 -0.82 7.63
N LEU A 79 -7.15 -1.33 7.30
CA LEU A 79 -7.75 -2.46 7.97
C LEU A 79 -7.46 -3.71 7.14
N GLY A 80 -6.73 -4.61 7.76
CA GLY A 80 -6.42 -5.91 7.22
C GLY A 80 -7.27 -7.02 7.86
N ARG A 81 -7.37 -8.16 7.19
CA ARG A 81 -7.91 -9.39 7.78
C ARG A 81 -6.96 -10.55 7.65
N ASN A 82 -6.95 -11.39 8.69
CA ASN A 82 -6.40 -12.74 8.66
C ASN A 82 -7.21 -13.61 9.64
N GLU A 83 -8.08 -14.46 9.10
CA GLU A 83 -8.95 -15.30 9.93
C GLU A 83 -8.21 -16.40 10.67
N GLN A 84 -7.09 -16.87 10.12
CA GLN A 84 -6.30 -17.96 10.70
C GLN A 84 -5.66 -17.57 12.04
N HIS A 85 -5.20 -16.33 12.18
CA HIS A 85 -4.44 -15.84 13.33
C HIS A 85 -5.24 -14.86 14.21
N PHE A 86 -6.19 -14.12 13.65
CA PHE A 86 -6.94 -13.06 14.36
C PHE A 86 -8.47 -13.26 14.34
N GLY A 87 -8.94 -14.38 13.80
CA GLY A 87 -10.36 -14.65 13.65
C GLY A 87 -11.05 -13.63 12.74
N ARG A 88 -12.35 -13.40 12.93
CA ARG A 88 -13.17 -12.50 12.08
C ARG A 88 -13.01 -11.01 12.38
N SER A 89 -11.93 -10.62 13.06
CA SER A 89 -11.68 -9.22 13.44
C SER A 89 -10.82 -8.51 12.39
N PHE A 90 -11.06 -7.21 12.21
CA PHE A 90 -10.14 -6.37 11.46
C PHE A 90 -8.90 -6.05 12.29
N ILE A 91 -7.75 -6.01 11.62
CA ILE A 91 -6.45 -5.68 12.16
C ILE A 91 -6.13 -4.26 11.68
N HIS A 92 -5.98 -3.33 12.61
CA HIS A 92 -5.48 -1.99 12.29
C HIS A 92 -3.97 -2.06 12.03
N ILE A 93 -3.55 -1.50 10.91
CA ILE A 93 -2.15 -1.48 10.50
C ILE A 93 -1.76 -0.05 10.16
N ASP A 94 -0.77 0.45 10.89
CA ASP A 94 -0.12 1.73 10.62
C ASP A 94 0.75 1.59 9.37
N VAL A 95 0.50 2.42 8.38
CA VAL A 95 1.27 2.46 7.15
C VAL A 95 2.77 2.69 7.39
N ASN A 96 3.12 3.38 8.47
CA ASN A 96 4.50 3.75 8.77
C ASN A 96 5.22 2.82 9.76
N ASN A 97 4.60 1.71 10.21
CA ASN A 97 5.15 0.82 11.24
C ASN A 97 5.52 1.54 12.56
N GLY A 98 4.89 2.67 12.88
CA GLY A 98 5.10 3.42 14.12
C GLY A 98 4.35 2.83 15.32
N PHE A 99 3.24 2.13 15.09
CA PHE A 99 2.46 1.46 16.13
C PHE A 99 1.80 0.14 15.66
N GLY A 100 1.53 -0.75 16.63
CA GLY A 100 0.80 -1.99 16.37
C GLY A 100 1.67 -3.09 15.76
N ILE A 101 1.15 -3.76 14.74
CA ILE A 101 1.82 -4.87 14.06
C ILE A 101 2.72 -4.30 12.97
N GLU A 102 4.02 -4.56 13.09
CA GLU A 102 4.99 -4.28 12.04
C GLU A 102 4.67 -5.11 10.80
N TRP A 103 4.74 -4.51 9.61
CA TRP A 103 4.39 -5.16 8.35
C TRP A 103 5.31 -4.79 7.19
N TYR A 104 5.28 -5.64 6.17
CA TYR A 104 6.05 -5.48 4.95
C TYR A 104 5.21 -5.81 3.71
N ALA A 105 5.51 -5.16 2.59
CA ALA A 105 4.78 -5.37 1.34
C ALA A 105 5.04 -6.76 0.75
N THR A 106 6.19 -7.37 1.06
CA THR A 106 6.55 -8.70 0.58
C THR A 106 6.99 -9.62 1.72
N LYS A 107 6.78 -10.93 1.53
CA LYS A 107 7.21 -11.95 2.49
C LYS A 107 8.73 -11.93 2.70
N ALA A 108 9.49 -11.73 1.63
CA ALA A 108 10.95 -11.71 1.68
C ALA A 108 11.49 -10.56 2.54
N GLU A 109 10.86 -9.38 2.48
CA GLU A 109 11.18 -8.25 3.35
C GLU A 109 10.88 -8.58 4.81
N ALA A 110 9.71 -9.18 5.10
CA ALA A 110 9.37 -9.63 6.46
C ALA A 110 10.34 -10.69 6.99
N GLU A 111 10.77 -11.65 6.15
CA GLU A 111 11.74 -12.68 6.53
C GLU A 111 13.11 -12.08 6.84
N LYS A 112 13.53 -11.08 6.07
CA LYS A 112 14.78 -10.37 6.32
C LYS A 112 14.74 -9.60 7.64
N ALA A 113 13.63 -8.90 7.90
CA ALA A 113 13.41 -8.18 9.15
C ALA A 113 13.41 -9.12 10.36
N LEU A 114 12.70 -10.25 10.26
CA LEU A 114 12.62 -11.24 11.33
C LEU A 114 14.00 -11.84 11.69
N LYS A 115 14.82 -12.15 10.68
CA LYS A 115 16.17 -12.72 10.89
C LYS A 115 17.16 -11.70 11.47
N GLY A 116 16.99 -10.42 11.14
CA GLY A 116 17.82 -9.32 11.65
C GLY A 116 17.58 -8.96 13.12
N GLY A 117 16.56 -9.53 13.77
CA GLY A 117 16.29 -9.37 15.20
C GLY A 117 17.05 -10.32 16.13
N THR A 118 17.92 -11.19 15.59
CA THR A 118 18.64 -12.25 16.33
C THR A 118 20.15 -12.01 16.45
N GLU A 119 20.59 -10.76 16.43
CA GLU A 119 21.93 -10.36 16.87
C GLU A 119 21.81 -9.46 18.11
N GLN A 120 21.58 -10.09 19.27
CA GLN A 120 21.93 -9.57 20.59
C GLN A 120 22.49 -10.69 21.46
#